data_AF-A0A317D0E5-F1
#
_entry.id   AF-A0A317D0E5-F1
#
_cell.length_a   1.000
_cell.length_b   1.000
_cell.length_c   1.000
_cell.angle_alpha   90.00
_cell.angle_beta   90.00
_cell.angle_gamma   90.00
#
_symmetry.space_group_name_H-M   'P 1'
#
loop_
_entity.id
_entity.type
_entity.pdbx_description
1 polymer ?
#
loop_
_entity_poly.entity_id
_entity_poly.type
_entity_poly.pdbx_seq_one_letter_code
_entity_poly.pdbx_strand_id
1 'polypeptide(L)'
;MAPTPPTDAELNVLIRARLAALGIDLDQLPPGTTPDPETGSPGRDSVLASLRSFVRGTVATLAAYQLPAPVGTDPEVANALSQQHVPVLYPSNSTEWRKA
;
A
#
# COMPACT_ATOMS: atom_id res chain seq x y z
N MET A 1 -6.51 -20.63 -6.60
CA MET A 1 -6.35 -19.84 -7.83
C MET A 1 -5.78 -18.49 -7.42
N ALA A 2 -4.64 -18.07 -7.98
CA ALA A 2 -4.07 -16.77 -7.63
C ALA A 2 -4.94 -15.64 -8.22
N PRO A 3 -5.12 -14.51 -7.52
CA PRO A 3 -5.88 -13.38 -8.05
C PRO A 3 -5.16 -12.81 -9.28
N THR A 4 -5.92 -12.49 -10.32
CA THR A 4 -5.41 -11.83 -11.52
C THR A 4 -4.97 -10.41 -11.17
N PRO A 5 -3.75 -9.98 -11.53
CA PRO A 5 -3.31 -8.61 -11.26
C PRO A 5 -4.11 -7.62 -12.11
N PRO A 6 -4.37 -6.40 -11.58
CA PRO A 6 -5.11 -5.39 -12.32
C PRO A 6 -4.33 -4.90 -13.55
N THR A 7 -5.07 -4.63 -14.61
CA THR A 7 -4.59 -4.03 -15.84
C THR A 7 -4.24 -2.55 -15.65
N ASP A 8 -3.48 -1.98 -16.58
CA ASP A 8 -3.12 -0.56 -16.51
C ASP A 8 -4.32 0.38 -16.68
N ALA A 9 -5.33 -0.02 -17.46
CA ALA A 9 -6.55 0.75 -17.62
C ALA A 9 -7.34 0.82 -16.31
N GLU A 10 -7.48 -0.30 -15.60
CA GLU A 10 -8.14 -0.35 -14.29
C GLU A 10 -7.39 0.47 -13.24
N LEU A 11 -6.06 0.41 -13.24
CA LEU A 11 -5.24 1.26 -12.37
C LEU A 11 -5.40 2.74 -12.69
N ASN A 12 -5.47 3.12 -13.96
CA ASN A 12 -5.70 4.52 -14.35
C ASN A 12 -7.06 5.04 -13.83
N VAL A 13 -8.11 4.21 -13.87
CA VAL A 13 -9.43 4.57 -13.31
C VAL A 13 -9.33 4.80 -11.81
N LEU A 14 -8.71 3.87 -11.07
CA LEU A 14 -8.49 4.01 -9.62
C LEU A 14 -7.71 5.28 -9.27
N ILE A 15 -6.59 5.52 -9.97
CA ILE A 15 -5.70 6.66 -9.73
C ILE A 15 -6.45 7.96 -9.99
N ARG A 16 -7.14 8.09 -11.13
CA ARG A 16 -7.93 9.31 -11.46
C ARG A 16 -9.02 9.56 -10.44
N ALA A 17 -9.77 8.53 -10.03
CA ALA A 17 -10.80 8.66 -9.00
C ALA A 17 -10.21 9.11 -7.66
N ARG A 18 -9.06 8.55 -7.25
CA ARG A 18 -8.41 8.90 -5.99
C ARG A 18 -7.88 10.32 -5.99
N LEU A 19 -7.29 10.76 -7.09
CA LEU A 19 -6.81 12.14 -7.25
C LEU A 19 -7.96 13.14 -7.26
N ALA A 20 -9.05 12.84 -7.99
CA ALA A 20 -10.24 13.69 -8.01
C ALA A 20 -10.86 13.85 -6.61
N ALA A 21 -10.88 12.80 -5.79
CA ALA A 21 -11.33 12.86 -4.40
C ALA A 21 -10.46 13.76 -3.52
N LEU A 22 -9.20 13.97 -3.88
CA LEU A 22 -8.26 14.91 -3.23
C LEU A 22 -8.30 16.31 -3.87
N GLY A 23 -9.17 16.53 -4.86
CA GLY A 23 -9.26 17.79 -5.61
C GLY A 23 -8.14 17.99 -6.62
N ILE A 24 -7.37 16.94 -6.96
CA ILE A 24 -6.28 17.00 -7.94
C ILE A 24 -6.84 16.62 -9.31
N ASP A 25 -6.86 17.57 -10.22
CA ASP A 25 -7.20 17.35 -11.63
C ASP A 25 -5.94 17.08 -12.46
N LEU A 26 -5.82 15.85 -12.96
CA LEU A 26 -4.68 15.41 -13.76
C LEU A 26 -4.70 16.01 -15.18
N ASP A 27 -5.85 16.48 -15.65
CA ASP A 27 -5.98 17.04 -16.98
C ASP A 27 -5.44 18.48 -17.09
N GLN A 28 -5.05 19.08 -15.96
CA GLN A 28 -4.26 20.32 -15.89
C GLN A 28 -2.80 20.15 -16.35
N LEU A 29 -2.29 18.91 -16.37
CA LEU A 29 -0.93 18.62 -16.82
C LEU A 29 -0.85 18.52 -18.35
N PRO A 30 0.28 18.93 -18.96
CA PRO A 30 0.48 18.80 -20.40
C PRO A 30 0.37 17.33 -20.83
N PRO A 31 -0.28 17.01 -21.96
CA PRO A 31 -0.40 15.65 -22.45
C PRO A 31 0.97 15.08 -22.86
N GLY A 32 1.09 13.75 -22.86
CA GLY A 32 2.33 13.08 -23.25
C GLY A 32 3.30 12.91 -22.09
N THR A 33 4.54 12.54 -22.46
CA THR A 33 5.61 12.24 -21.50
C THR A 33 6.64 13.36 -21.36
N THR A 34 6.65 14.32 -22.29
CA THR A 34 7.61 15.42 -22.34
C THR A 34 7.26 16.46 -21.27
N PRO A 35 8.23 16.89 -20.44
CA PRO A 35 8.01 18.00 -19.53
C PRO A 35 7.72 19.30 -20.28
N ASP A 36 6.91 20.17 -19.68
CA ASP A 36 6.70 21.52 -20.19
C ASP A 36 8.02 22.32 -20.15
N PRO A 37 8.51 22.87 -21.27
CA PRO A 37 9.75 23.62 -21.31
C PRO A 37 9.72 24.92 -20.51
N GLU A 38 8.55 25.53 -20.27
CA GLU A 38 8.44 26.81 -19.58
C GLU A 38 8.33 26.64 -18.06
N THR A 39 7.44 25.74 -17.61
CA THR A 39 7.20 25.54 -16.17
C THR A 39 8.00 24.39 -15.56
N GLY A 40 8.56 23.50 -16.39
CA GLY A 40 9.18 22.25 -15.94
C GLY A 40 8.16 21.20 -15.47
N SER A 41 6.86 21.45 -15.64
CA SER A 41 5.81 20.52 -15.21
C SER A 41 5.93 19.18 -15.94
N PRO A 42 5.80 18.04 -15.25
CA PRO A 42 5.90 16.74 -15.90
C PRO A 42 4.74 16.49 -16.86
N GLY A 43 5.00 15.72 -17.91
CA GLY A 43 3.95 15.20 -18.78
C GLY A 43 2.98 14.30 -18.01
N ARG A 44 1.69 14.44 -18.34
CA ARG A 44 0.58 13.69 -17.72
C ARG A 44 0.80 12.18 -17.74
N ASP A 45 1.33 11.66 -18.84
CA ASP A 45 1.55 10.22 -19.00
C ASP A 45 2.72 9.72 -18.16
N SER A 46 3.74 10.55 -17.96
CA SER A 46 4.87 10.28 -17.07
C SER A 46 4.42 10.22 -15.60
N VAL A 47 3.49 11.10 -15.20
CA VAL A 47 2.87 11.07 -13.87
C VAL A 47 2.02 9.81 -13.70
N LEU A 48 1.16 9.48 -14.67
CA LEU A 48 0.36 8.25 -14.61
C LEU A 48 1.22 6.98 -14.55
N ALA A 49 2.32 6.92 -15.31
CA ALA A 49 3.26 5.80 -15.25
C ALA A 49 3.90 5.67 -13.85
N SER A 50 4.35 6.78 -13.27
CA SER A 50 4.94 6.80 -11.93
C SER A 50 3.95 6.39 -10.85
N LEU A 51 2.71 6.88 -10.91
CA LEU A 51 1.64 6.52 -9.97
C LEU A 51 1.24 5.06 -10.09
N ARG A 52 1.18 4.50 -11.31
CA ARG A 52 0.95 3.06 -11.49
C ARG A 52 2.06 2.22 -10.87
N SER A 53 3.32 2.60 -11.10
CA SER A 53 4.46 1.93 -10.48
C SER A 53 4.38 1.99 -8.95
N PHE A 54 4.06 3.16 -8.40
CA PHE A 54 3.86 3.35 -6.97
C PHE A 54 2.75 2.46 -6.42
N VAL A 55 1.56 2.44 -7.04
CA VAL A 55 0.43 1.61 -6.58
C VAL A 55 0.77 0.12 -6.62
N ARG A 56 1.44 -0.34 -7.69
CA ARG A 56 1.89 -1.73 -7.81
C ARG A 56 2.95 -2.10 -6.77
N GLY A 57 3.85 -1.16 -6.42
CA GLY A 57 4.96 -1.40 -5.49
C GLY A 57 4.62 -1.23 -4.02
N THR A 58 3.69 -0.34 -3.66
CA THR A 58 3.42 0.00 -2.25
C THR A 58 2.50 -0.96 -1.54
N VAL A 59 1.49 -1.51 -2.23
CA VAL A 59 0.52 -2.40 -1.58
C VAL A 59 1.10 -3.80 -1.34
N ALA A 60 1.95 -4.32 -2.22
CA ALA A 60 2.61 -5.63 -2.02
C ALA A 60 3.69 -5.60 -0.93
N THR A 61 4.45 -4.50 -0.84
CA THR A 61 5.53 -4.36 0.14
C THR A 61 5.00 -4.20 1.57
N LEU A 62 3.86 -3.52 1.76
CA LEU A 62 3.16 -3.48 3.04
C LEU A 62 2.43 -4.79 3.35
N ALA A 63 1.87 -5.47 2.34
CA ALA A 63 1.21 -6.76 2.53
C ALA A 63 2.18 -7.89 2.96
N ALA A 64 3.47 -7.79 2.59
CA ALA A 64 4.51 -8.74 2.99
C ALA A 64 5.29 -8.31 4.25
N TYR A 65 4.97 -7.17 4.86
CA TYR A 65 5.67 -6.71 6.05
C TYR A 65 5.31 -7.59 7.26
N GLN A 66 6.30 -8.35 7.74
CA GLN A 66 6.23 -9.12 8.98
C GLN A 66 7.16 -8.49 10.02
N LEU A 67 6.66 -8.36 11.26
CA LEU A 67 7.50 -8.03 12.40
C LEU A 67 8.56 -9.12 12.57
N PRO A 68 9.83 -8.76 12.87
CA PRO A 68 10.90 -9.74 13.00
C PRO A 68 10.59 -10.75 14.11
N ALA A 69 10.56 -12.04 13.75
CA ALA A 69 10.46 -13.13 14.71
C ALA A 69 11.84 -13.49 15.29
N PRO A 70 11.92 -14.08 16.49
CA PRO A 70 13.17 -14.56 17.06
C PRO A 70 13.90 -15.53 16.11
N VAL A 71 15.24 -15.47 16.13
CA VAL A 71 16.10 -16.31 15.29
C VAL A 71 15.81 -17.79 15.56
N GLY A 72 15.57 -18.56 14.49
CA GLY A 72 15.25 -19.99 14.56
C GLY A 72 13.75 -20.32 14.65
N THR A 73 12.86 -19.31 14.59
CA THR A 73 11.41 -19.55 14.53
C THR A 73 11.03 -20.08 13.14
N ASP A 74 10.22 -21.14 13.12
CA ASP A 74 9.62 -21.67 11.89
C ASP A 74 8.85 -20.58 11.11
N PRO A 75 8.96 -20.49 9.77
CA PRO A 75 8.32 -19.44 8.99
C PRO A 75 6.79 -19.37 9.11
N GLU A 76 6.09 -20.50 9.25
CA GLU A 76 4.63 -20.49 9.43
C GLU A 76 4.25 -20.01 10.83
N VAL A 77 5.04 -20.39 11.83
CA VAL A 77 4.87 -19.95 13.23
C VAL A 77 5.18 -18.46 13.37
N ALA A 78 6.23 -17.97 12.72
CA ALA A 78 6.57 -16.55 12.67
C ALA A 78 5.44 -15.71 12.07
N ASN A 79 4.77 -16.23 11.03
CA ASN A 79 3.62 -15.61 10.42
C ASN A 79 2.42 -15.51 11.38
N ALA A 80 2.08 -16.63 12.02
CA ALA A 80 0.97 -16.71 12.98
C ALA A 80 1.19 -15.83 14.23
N LEU A 81 2.44 -15.70 14.70
CA LEU A 81 2.79 -14.91 15.89
C LEU A 81 2.94 -13.41 15.61
N SER A 82 3.11 -12.99 14.35
CA SER A 82 3.28 -11.59 13.97
C SER A 82 2.12 -10.67 14.40
N GLN A 83 0.94 -11.24 14.68
CA GLN A 83 -0.24 -10.49 15.15
C GLN A 83 -0.52 -10.64 16.66
N GLN A 84 0.23 -11.45 17.41
CA GLN A 84 -0.21 -11.89 18.74
C GLN A 84 0.48 -11.22 19.93
N HIS A 85 1.64 -10.59 19.78
CA HIS A 85 2.38 -10.15 20.97
C HIS A 85 2.20 -8.66 21.27
N VAL A 86 1.01 -8.27 21.72
CA VAL A 86 0.90 -7.10 22.62
C VAL A 86 1.24 -7.60 24.02
N PRO A 87 2.35 -7.18 24.65
CA PRO A 87 2.60 -7.50 26.05
C PRO A 87 1.47 -6.90 26.89
N VAL A 88 0.63 -7.74 27.47
CA VAL A 88 -0.39 -7.28 28.41
C VAL A 88 0.33 -6.79 29.66
N LEU A 89 0.47 -5.47 29.80
CA LEU A 89 1.17 -4.84 30.93
C LEU A 89 0.55 -5.22 32.29
N TYR A 90 -0.72 -5.64 32.30
CA TYR A 90 -1.48 -6.04 33.51
C TYR A 90 -2.21 -7.38 33.31
N PRO A 91 -1.53 -8.52 33.49
CA PRO A 91 -2.09 -9.85 33.24
C PRO A 91 -3.27 -10.22 34.15
N SER A 92 -3.32 -9.67 35.36
CA SER A 92 -4.37 -9.92 36.35
C SER A 92 -5.76 -9.55 35.83
N ASN A 93 -5.90 -8.36 35.22
CA ASN A 93 -7.19 -7.84 34.76
C ASN A 93 -7.75 -8.68 33.59
N SER A 94 -6.86 -9.17 32.72
CA SER A 94 -7.22 -9.99 31.56
C SER A 94 -7.63 -11.41 31.94
N THR A 95 -7.25 -11.86 33.14
CA THR A 95 -7.56 -13.20 33.65
C THR A 95 -8.94 -13.23 34.29
N GLU A 96 -9.31 -12.18 35.03
CA GLU A 96 -10.63 -12.07 35.66
C GLU A 96 -11.76 -11.87 34.64
N TRP A 97 -11.52 -11.10 33.57
CA TRP A 97 -12.49 -10.91 32.48
C TRP A 97 -12.85 -12.23 31.74
N ARG A 98 -11.93 -13.19 31.68
CA ARG A 98 -12.09 -14.47 30.96
C ARG A 98 -12.79 -15.57 31.78
N LYS A 99 -13.13 -15.30 33.04
CA LYS A 99 -13.84 -16.23 33.94
C LYS A 99 -15.36 -16.03 33.94
N ALA A 100 -15.87 -14.97 33.31
CA ALA A 100 -17.29 -14.67 33.19
C ALA A 100 -17.97 -15.48 32.08
#